data_AF-A0A9E3KDM5-F1
#
_entry.id   AF-A0A9E3KDM5-F1
#
_cell.length_a   1.000
_cell.length_b   1.000
_cell.length_c   1.000
_cell.angle_alpha   90.00
_cell.angle_beta   90.00
_cell.angle_gamma   90.00
#
_symmetry.space_group_name_H-M   'P 1'
#
loop_
_entity.id
_entity.type
_entity.pdbx_description
1 polymer ?
#
loop_
_entity_poly.entity_id
_entity_poly.type
_entity_poly.pdbx_seq_one_letter_code
_entity_poly.pdbx_strand_id
1 'polypeptide(L)'
;MATFGEFIKKEREKKQMNQSDFGQKIGIIMTDISKIENGRKKFPFANLDKLAKFIGQDIEELKTLFVADILVEEVNKYECSDKVFSVAEEQSKYLKSKNAKQGNFNF
;
A
#
# COMPACT_ATOMS: atom_id res chain seq x y z
N MET A 1 -8.84 -9.99 -2.81
CA MET A 1 -8.40 -9.24 -1.61
C MET A 1 -9.04 -7.86 -1.69
N ALA A 2 -9.47 -7.30 -0.57
CA ALA A 2 -10.15 -6.00 -0.52
C ALA A 2 -9.12 -4.88 -0.77
N THR A 3 -9.54 -3.72 -1.29
CA THR A 3 -8.70 -2.52 -1.48
C THR A 3 -7.93 -2.15 -0.21
N PHE A 4 -6.90 -1.33 -0.32
CA PHE A 4 -6.14 -0.93 0.87
C PHE A 4 -7.04 -0.26 1.92
N GLY A 5 -8.02 0.54 1.51
CA GLY A 5 -8.99 1.16 2.41
C GLY A 5 -9.87 0.16 3.17
N GLU A 6 -10.35 -0.89 2.48
CA GLU A 6 -11.13 -1.96 3.12
C GLU A 6 -10.26 -2.81 4.05
N PHE A 7 -8.98 -2.99 3.74
CA PHE A 7 -8.01 -3.59 4.65
C PHE A 7 -7.88 -2.76 5.94
N ILE A 8 -7.75 -1.42 5.86
CA ILE A 8 -7.73 -0.55 7.05
C ILE A 8 -8.99 -0.71 7.89
N LYS A 9 -10.16 -0.73 7.25
CA LYS A 9 -11.44 -0.93 7.93
C LYS A 9 -11.46 -2.23 8.73
N LYS A 10 -10.99 -3.33 8.13
CA LYS A 10 -10.92 -4.64 8.80
C LYS A 10 -9.98 -4.62 10.00
N GLU A 11 -8.79 -4.03 9.88
CA GLU A 11 -7.85 -3.92 11.01
C GLU A 11 -8.40 -3.06 12.15
N ARG A 12 -9.13 -1.99 11.83
CA ARG A 12 -9.84 -1.19 12.83
C ARG A 12 -10.92 -1.99 13.55
N GLU A 13 -11.76 -2.70 12.80
CA GLU A 13 -12.88 -3.49 13.34
C GLU A 13 -12.40 -4.67 14.20
N LYS A 14 -11.29 -5.32 13.83
CA LYS A 14 -10.62 -6.34 14.67
C LYS A 14 -10.22 -5.81 16.05
N LYS A 15 -9.83 -4.53 16.12
CA LYS A 15 -9.50 -3.84 17.38
C LYS A 15 -10.71 -3.23 18.08
N GLN A 16 -11.92 -3.39 17.54
CA GLN A 16 -13.17 -2.84 18.07
C GLN A 16 -13.14 -1.32 18.27
N MET A 17 -12.44 -0.61 17.38
CA MET A 17 -12.28 0.85 17.47
C MET A 17 -13.23 1.60 16.54
N ASN A 18 -13.70 2.76 16.98
CA ASN A 18 -14.31 3.73 16.08
C ASN A 18 -13.24 4.44 15.23
N GLN A 19 -13.67 5.17 14.19
CA GLN A 19 -12.77 5.84 13.24
C GLN A 19 -11.94 6.96 13.89
N SER A 20 -12.47 7.61 14.93
CA SER A 20 -11.76 8.67 15.66
C SER A 20 -10.60 8.11 16.48
N ASP A 21 -10.87 7.07 17.27
CA ASP A 21 -9.88 6.43 18.13
C ASP A 21 -8.76 5.80 17.30
N PHE A 22 -9.13 5.10 16.23
CA PHE A 22 -8.18 4.49 15.31
C PHE A 22 -7.32 5.56 14.62
N GLY A 23 -7.96 6.61 14.09
CA GLY A 23 -7.29 7.72 13.44
C GLY A 23 -6.27 8.40 14.36
N GLN A 24 -6.63 8.65 15.63
CA GLN A 24 -5.73 9.24 16.61
C GLN A 24 -4.45 8.39 16.79
N LYS A 25 -4.56 7.06 16.82
CA LYS A 25 -3.40 6.16 16.99
C LYS A 25 -2.42 6.21 15.83
N ILE A 26 -2.92 6.41 14.61
CA ILE A 26 -2.09 6.45 13.41
C ILE A 26 -1.83 7.87 12.88
N GLY A 27 -2.32 8.89 13.58
CA GLY A 27 -2.13 10.30 13.24
C GLY A 27 -2.92 10.77 12.03
N ILE A 28 -4.17 10.31 11.88
CA ILE A 28 -5.10 10.68 10.81
C ILE A 28 -6.43 11.11 11.44
N ILE A 29 -7.05 12.18 10.95
CA ILE A 29 -8.34 12.65 11.47
C ILE A 29 -9.48 11.69 11.10
N MET A 30 -10.52 11.62 11.93
CA MET A 30 -11.68 10.72 11.73
C MET A 30 -12.29 10.82 10.33
N THR A 31 -12.46 12.06 9.82
CA THR A 31 -13.08 12.29 8.51
C THR A 31 -12.25 11.73 7.36
N ASP A 32 -10.93 11.72 7.49
CA ASP A 32 -10.02 11.13 6.52
C ASP A 32 -10.01 9.61 6.62
N ILE A 33 -10.04 9.03 7.83
CA ILE A 33 -10.24 7.58 8.01
C ILE A 33 -11.52 7.13 7.31
N SER A 34 -12.62 7.85 7.53
CA SER A 34 -13.89 7.55 6.87
C SER A 34 -13.79 7.60 5.33
N LYS A 35 -13.13 8.62 4.77
CA LYS A 35 -12.93 8.70 3.32
C LYS A 35 -12.03 7.58 2.81
N ILE A 36 -10.98 7.22 3.55
CA ILE A 36 -10.06 6.13 3.19
C ILE A 36 -10.78 4.79 3.15
N GLU A 37 -11.52 4.46 4.21
CA GLU A 37 -12.23 3.17 4.32
C GLU A 37 -13.32 2.99 3.26
N ASN A 38 -13.82 4.09 2.69
CA ASN A 38 -14.83 4.11 1.63
C ASN A 38 -14.26 4.40 0.24
N GLY A 39 -12.93 4.35 0.05
CA GLY A 39 -12.28 4.56 -1.25
C GLY A 39 -12.38 5.98 -1.81
N ARG A 40 -12.78 6.97 -1.01
CA ARG A 40 -12.90 8.38 -1.41
C ARG A 40 -11.61 9.18 -1.22
N LYS A 41 -10.62 8.62 -0.50
CA LYS A 41 -9.31 9.23 -0.27
C LYS A 41 -8.25 8.14 -0.17
N LYS A 42 -7.06 8.39 -0.71
CA LYS A 42 -5.92 7.49 -0.56
C LYS A 42 -5.32 7.58 0.83
N PHE A 43 -4.83 6.46 1.35
CA PHE A 43 -4.11 6.44 2.61
C PHE A 43 -2.77 7.20 2.45
N PRO A 44 -2.41 8.12 3.35
CA PRO A 44 -1.16 8.86 3.26
C PRO A 44 0.03 7.96 3.57
N PHE A 45 0.94 7.79 2.60
CA PHE A 45 2.13 6.93 2.74
C PHE A 45 2.97 7.28 3.97
N ALA A 46 3.06 8.57 4.33
CA ALA A 46 3.80 9.03 5.51
C ALA A 46 3.27 8.46 6.85
N ASN A 47 2.05 7.95 6.89
CA ASN A 47 1.45 7.35 8.08
C ASN A 47 1.58 5.81 8.11
N LEU A 48 2.18 5.19 7.09
CA LEU A 48 2.25 3.75 6.94
C LEU A 48 3.07 3.10 8.07
N ASP A 49 4.18 3.72 8.48
CA ASP A 49 4.99 3.25 9.61
C ASP A 49 4.22 3.27 10.94
N LYS A 50 3.39 4.31 11.16
CA LYS A 50 2.55 4.41 12.36
C LYS A 50 1.47 3.34 12.35
N LEU A 51 0.86 3.10 11.19
CA LEU A 51 -0.12 2.03 11.00
C LEU A 51 0.50 0.67 11.28
N ALA A 52 1.64 0.34 10.65
CA ALA A 52 2.36 -0.93 10.85
C ALA A 52 2.64 -1.21 12.33
N LYS A 53 3.22 -0.22 13.03
CA LYS A 53 3.50 -0.31 14.48
C LYS A 53 2.23 -0.52 15.30
N PHE A 54 1.14 0.16 14.93
CA PHE A 54 -0.11 0.11 15.68
C PHE A 54 -0.87 -1.22 15.51
N ILE A 55 -0.88 -1.76 14.29
CA ILE A 55 -1.53 -3.04 13.99
C ILE A 55 -0.62 -4.23 14.30
N GLY A 56 0.69 -4.01 14.45
CA GLY A 56 1.67 -5.05 14.75
C GLY A 56 2.05 -5.87 13.52
N GLN A 57 2.03 -5.26 12.33
CA GLN A 57 2.35 -5.92 11.07
C GLN A 57 3.68 -5.41 10.51
N ASP A 58 4.36 -6.28 9.75
CA ASP A 58 5.58 -5.92 9.05
C ASP A 58 5.35 -4.78 8.04
N ILE A 59 6.29 -3.83 8.01
CA ILE A 59 6.17 -2.65 7.16
C ILE A 59 6.33 -2.97 5.67
N GLU A 60 7.12 -3.98 5.31
CA GLU A 60 7.32 -4.39 3.92
C GLU A 60 6.09 -5.12 3.38
N GLU A 61 5.43 -5.93 4.21
CA GLU A 61 4.10 -6.49 3.88
C GLU A 61 3.08 -5.36 3.64
N LEU A 62 3.03 -4.37 4.52
CA LEU A 62 2.08 -3.27 4.43
C LEU A 62 2.32 -2.38 3.21
N LYS A 63 3.59 -2.09 2.89
CA LYS A 63 3.99 -1.42 1.64
C LYS A 63 3.56 -2.22 0.42
N THR A 64 3.73 -3.54 0.46
CA THR A 64 3.33 -4.43 -0.63
C THR A 64 1.82 -4.31 -0.89
N LEU A 65 0.99 -4.39 0.16
CA LEU A 65 -0.46 -4.21 0.06
C LEU A 65 -0.83 -2.83 -0.49
N PHE A 66 -0.18 -1.78 0.03
CA PHE A 66 -0.44 -0.40 -0.38
C PHE A 66 -0.09 -0.14 -1.84
N VAL A 67 1.08 -0.59 -2.30
CA VAL A 67 1.54 -0.38 -3.68
C VAL A 67 0.74 -1.25 -4.65
N ALA A 68 0.39 -2.49 -4.28
CA ALA A 68 -0.45 -3.34 -5.11
C ALA A 68 -1.81 -2.69 -5.42
N ASP A 69 -2.44 -2.05 -4.42
CA ASP A 69 -3.69 -1.30 -4.60
C ASP A 69 -3.54 -0.16 -5.63
N ILE A 70 -2.44 0.60 -5.55
CA ILE A 70 -2.12 1.66 -6.53
C ILE A 70 -1.91 1.09 -7.93
N LEU A 71 -1.17 -0.01 -8.04
CA LEU A 71 -0.91 -0.65 -9.34
C LEU A 71 -2.20 -1.11 -10.00
N VAL A 72 -3.09 -1.76 -9.24
CA VAL A 72 -4.39 -2.21 -9.76
C VAL A 72 -5.23 -1.02 -10.22
N GLU A 73 -5.24 0.09 -9.49
CA GLU A 73 -5.94 1.30 -9.94
C GLU A 73 -5.39 1.89 -11.23
N GLU A 74 -4.06 1.98 -11.37
CA GLU A 74 -3.45 2.48 -12.60
C GLU A 74 -3.73 1.53 -13.78
N VAL A 75 -3.69 0.21 -13.56
CA VAL A 75 -4.07 -0.79 -14.56
C VAL A 75 -5.52 -0.59 -15.03
N ASN A 76 -6.45 -0.39 -14.08
CA ASN A 76 -7.86 -0.15 -14.39
C ASN A 76 -8.07 1.18 -15.12
N LYS A 77 -7.39 2.24 -14.69
CA LYS A 77 -7.47 3.59 -15.28
C LYS A 77 -7.08 3.62 -16.75
N TYR A 78 -6.14 2.76 -17.17
CA TYR A 78 -5.70 2.65 -18.56
C TYR A 78 -6.28 1.43 -19.29
N GLU A 79 -7.29 0.77 -18.70
CA GLU A 79 -7.97 -0.39 -19.29
C GLU A 79 -6.98 -1.49 -19.74
N CYS A 80 -5.90 -1.67 -18.99
CA CYS A 80 -4.87 -2.64 -19.30
C CYS A 80 -5.35 -4.06 -18.97
N SER A 81 -4.96 -5.04 -19.80
CA SER A 81 -5.15 -6.44 -19.46
C SER A 81 -4.14 -6.91 -18.40
N ASP A 82 -4.44 -8.02 -17.73
CA ASP A 82 -3.56 -8.65 -16.72
C ASP A 82 -2.14 -8.93 -17.22
N LYS A 83 -1.92 -8.97 -18.55
CA LYS A 83 -0.59 -9.08 -19.15
C LYS A 83 0.38 -8.00 -18.66
N VAL A 84 -0.13 -6.83 -18.27
CA VAL A 84 0.67 -5.73 -17.71
C VAL A 84 1.48 -6.17 -16.49
N PHE A 85 0.95 -7.05 -15.64
CA PHE A 85 1.64 -7.52 -14.44
C PHE A 85 2.85 -8.39 -14.79
N SER A 86 2.71 -9.29 -15.77
CA SER A 86 3.82 -10.11 -16.26
C SER A 86 4.93 -9.25 -16.86
N VAL A 87 4.57 -8.25 -17.67
CA VAL A 87 5.54 -7.33 -18.27
C VAL A 87 6.26 -6.51 -17.18
N ALA A 88 5.53 -6.01 -16.18
CA ALA A 88 6.13 -5.28 -15.07
C ALA A 88 7.09 -6.14 -14.23
N GLU A 89 6.76 -7.43 -14.04
CA GLU A 89 7.64 -8.38 -13.34
C GLU A 89 8.95 -8.61 -14.10
N GLU A 90 8.88 -8.84 -15.42
CA GLU A 90 10.05 -8.98 -16.29
C GLU A 90 10.92 -7.73 -16.28
N GLN A 91 10.31 -6.55 -16.39
CA GLN A 91 11.01 -5.26 -16.29
C GLN A 91 11.72 -5.10 -14.93
N SER A 92 11.05 -5.45 -13.83
CA SER A 92 11.64 -5.40 -12.48
C SER A 92 12.87 -6.33 -12.36
N LYS A 93 12.77 -7.57 -12.86
CA LYS A 93 13.90 -8.52 -12.90
C LYS A 93 15.07 -7.98 -13.72
N TYR A 94 14.79 -7.42 -14.90
CA TYR A 94 15.79 -6.82 -15.76
C TYR A 94 16.55 -5.68 -15.06
N LEU A 95 15.82 -4.74 -14.44
CA LEU A 95 16.42 -3.61 -13.73
C LEU A 95 17.30 -4.06 -12.55
N LYS A 96 16.85 -5.05 -11.76
CA LYS A 96 17.66 -5.64 -10.68
C LYS A 96 18.97 -6.24 -11.21
N SER A 97 18.91 -6.95 -12.34
CA SER A 97 20.10 -7.56 -12.96
C SER A 97 21.08 -6.51 -13.50
N LYS A 98 20.57 -5.39 -14.03
CA LYS A 98 21.39 -4.27 -14.52
C LYS A 98 22.13 -3.58 -13.36
N ASN A 99 21.43 -3.29 -12.28
CA ASN A 99 22.01 -2.63 -11.10
C ASN A 99 23.06 -3.51 -10.41
N ALA A 100 22.85 -4.84 -10.35
CA ALA A 100 23.84 -5.78 -9.83
C ALA A 100 25.13 -5.80 -10.67
N LYS A 101 25.02 -5.69 -12.00
CA LYS A 101 26.18 -5.60 -12.90
C LYS A 101 26.92 -4.26 -12.75
N GLN A 102 26.20 -3.16 -12.55
CA GLN A 102 26.77 -1.82 -12.46
C GLN A 102 27.44 -1.54 -11.09
N GLY A 103 26.96 -2.16 -10.00
CA GLY A 103 27.61 -2.11 -8.68
C GLY A 103 28.97 -2.80 -8.61
N ASN A 104 29.27 -3.70 -9.56
CA ASN A 104 30.57 -4.38 -9.68
C ASN A 104 31.65 -3.57 -10.44
N PHE A 105 31.34 -2.35 -10.91
CA PHE A 105 32.27 -1.50 -11.67
C PHE A 105 32.73 -0.23 -10.93
N ASN A 106 32.64 -0.20 -9.60
CA ASN A 106 33.31 0.83 -8.81
C ASN A 106 34.71 0.33 -8.43
N PHE A 107 35.69 0.60 -9.29
CA PHE A 107 37.12 0.57 -8.95
C PHE A 107 37.50 1.84 -8.17
#